data_AF-A0A451BSX6-F1
#
_entry.id   AF-A0A451BSX6-F1
#
_cell.length_a   1.000
_cell.length_b   1.000
_cell.length_c   1.000
_cell.angle_alpha   90.00
_cell.angle_beta   90.00
_cell.angle_gamma   90.00
#
_symmetry.space_group_name_H-M   'P 1'
#
loop_
_entity.id
_entity.type
_entity.pdbx_description
1 polymer ?
#
loop_
_entity_poly.entity_id
_entity_poly.type
_entity_poly.pdbx_seq_one_letter_code
_entity_poly.pdbx_strand_id
1 'polypeptide(L)'
;MQIANPIYDVVFKYLMGNNEIAIQILSTILEEDIISLDLLPQETAMALEKRTLTVYRLDFSARIKTESGGERHVVIEIQKAKFATDIMRFRRYLGDQYRKGFPVPGDKTPKATPIISIYFLGYRLDHIAVPVIKVLRRYYDAATGEEIPAREAFIESLTHDSFVI
;
A
#
# COMPACT_ATOMS: atom_id res chain seq x y z
N MET A 1 20.87 -11.92 20.91
CA MET A 1 19.67 -11.11 20.66
C MET A 1 18.82 -11.83 19.63
N GLN A 2 17.70 -12.43 20.03
CA GLN A 2 16.76 -13.06 19.10
C GLN A 2 15.81 -11.97 18.60
N ILE A 3 15.95 -11.57 17.33
CA ILE A 3 15.00 -10.65 16.70
C ILE A 3 13.80 -11.51 16.30
N ALA A 4 12.63 -11.23 16.88
CA ALA A 4 11.39 -11.87 16.45
C ALA A 4 11.20 -11.59 14.96
N ASN A 5 11.00 -12.64 14.16
CA ASN A 5 10.83 -12.48 12.72
C ASN A 5 9.63 -11.55 12.47
N PRO A 6 9.81 -10.36 11.87
CA PRO A 6 8.70 -9.44 11.60
C PRO A 6 7.67 -10.02 10.63
N ILE A 7 7.93 -11.20 10.03
CA ILE A 7 6.95 -12.00 9.28
C ILE A 7 5.85 -12.60 10.19
N TYR A 8 6.02 -12.64 11.52
CA TYR A 8 4.94 -12.99 12.43
C TYR A 8 3.92 -11.85 12.50
N ASP A 9 2.68 -12.15 12.09
CA ASP A 9 1.57 -11.19 11.98
C ASP A 9 1.38 -10.35 13.26
N VAL A 10 1.73 -10.90 14.42
CA VAL A 10 1.61 -10.21 15.72
C VAL A 10 2.62 -9.06 15.84
N VAL A 11 3.91 -9.30 15.55
CA VAL A 11 4.95 -8.26 15.69
C VAL A 11 4.73 -7.16 14.66
N PHE A 12 4.48 -7.53 13.40
CA PHE A 12 4.17 -6.57 12.36
C PHE A 12 2.93 -5.73 12.70
N LYS A 13 1.87 -6.37 13.20
CA LYS A 13 0.67 -5.65 13.67
C LYS A 13 0.97 -4.69 14.81
N TYR A 14 1.81 -5.07 15.78
CA TYR A 14 2.20 -4.17 16.88
C TYR A 14 3.01 -2.98 16.37
N LEU A 15 3.97 -3.19 15.46
CA LEU A 15 4.77 -2.11 14.87
C LEU A 15 3.89 -1.15 14.08
N MET A 16 3.00 -1.68 13.24
CA MET A 16 2.07 -0.88 12.42
C MET A 16 0.94 -0.22 13.23
N GLY A 17 0.64 -0.72 14.43
CA GLY A 17 -0.30 -0.10 15.36
C GLY A 17 0.27 1.10 16.11
N ASN A 18 1.60 1.26 16.14
CA ASN A 18 2.26 2.44 16.69
C ASN A 18 2.52 3.44 15.56
N ASN A 19 1.88 4.61 15.64
CA ASN A 19 1.90 5.58 14.55
C ASN A 19 3.30 6.11 14.21
N GLU A 20 4.13 6.38 15.22
CA GLU A 20 5.49 6.91 15.01
C GLU A 20 6.37 5.87 14.30
N ILE A 21 6.29 4.61 14.73
CA ILE A 21 7.02 3.49 14.13
C ILE A 21 6.49 3.21 12.71
N ALA A 22 5.18 3.22 12.52
CA ALA A 22 4.56 3.01 11.21
C ALA A 22 4.98 4.09 10.22
N ILE A 23 4.98 5.36 10.63
CA ILE A 23 5.50 6.47 9.81
C ILE A 23 6.96 6.21 9.43
N GLN A 24 7.83 5.90 10.38
CA GLN A 24 9.25 5.64 10.08
C GLN A 24 9.45 4.49 9.08
N ILE A 25 8.77 3.37 9.28
CA ILE A 25 8.86 2.20 8.40
C ILE A 25 8.33 2.53 7.00
N LEU A 26 7.16 3.16 6.91
CA LEU A 26 6.53 3.45 5.62
C LEU A 26 7.26 4.56 4.88
N SER A 27 7.72 5.62 5.55
CA SER A 27 8.59 6.64 4.94
C SER A 27 9.86 6.02 4.37
N THR A 28 10.44 5.04 5.08
CA THR A 28 11.64 4.32 4.60
C THR A 28 11.35 3.46 3.37
N ILE A 29 10.23 2.72 3.35
CA ILE A 29 9.85 1.89 2.20
C ILE A 29 9.55 2.75 0.97
N LEU A 30 8.79 3.83 1.17
CA LEU A 30 8.34 4.70 0.09
C LEU A 30 9.41 5.69 -0.37
N GLU A 31 10.44 5.93 0.44
CA GLU A 31 11.42 7.01 0.27
C GLU A 31 10.74 8.39 0.19
N GLU A 32 9.75 8.60 1.04
CA GLU A 32 8.85 9.76 1.04
C GLU A 32 8.68 10.28 2.46
N ASP A 33 8.45 11.59 2.61
CA ASP A 33 8.29 12.23 3.92
C ASP A 33 6.81 12.22 4.34
N ILE A 34 6.41 11.17 5.07
CA ILE A 34 5.05 11.01 5.60
C ILE A 34 4.87 11.93 6.81
N ILE A 35 4.00 12.93 6.67
CA ILE A 35 3.67 13.94 7.69
C ILE A 35 2.71 13.35 8.73
N SER A 36 1.69 12.62 8.27
CA SER A 36 0.73 11.96 9.15
C SER A 36 0.18 10.69 8.53
N LEU A 37 -0.21 9.78 9.40
CA LEU A 37 -0.75 8.47 9.06
C LEU A 37 -1.96 8.19 9.96
N ASP A 38 -3.06 7.76 9.36
CA ASP A 38 -4.31 7.40 10.03
C ASP A 38 -4.71 5.99 9.61
N LEU A 39 -4.80 5.07 10.58
CA LEU A 39 -5.24 3.71 10.31
C LEU A 39 -6.73 3.72 9.92
N LEU A 40 -7.04 3.20 8.73
CA LEU A 40 -8.41 3.14 8.25
C LEU A 40 -9.20 1.98 8.91
N PRO A 41 -10.51 2.13 9.14
CA PRO A 41 -11.34 1.07 9.70
C PRO A 41 -11.24 -0.19 8.85
N GLN A 42 -10.75 -1.28 9.45
CA GLN A 42 -10.70 -2.58 8.78
C GLN A 42 -12.12 -3.14 8.70
N GLU A 43 -12.66 -3.28 7.49
CA GLU A 43 -13.88 -4.04 7.31
C GLU A 43 -13.65 -5.48 7.74
N THR A 44 -14.26 -5.83 8.87
CA THR A 44 -14.64 -7.16 9.29
C THR A 44 -13.57 -8.22 8.99
N ALA A 45 -12.79 -8.57 10.01
CA ALA A 45 -12.19 -9.89 10.10
C ALA A 45 -13.30 -10.91 9.83
N MET A 46 -13.46 -11.31 8.56
CA MET A 46 -14.53 -12.18 8.15
C MET A 46 -14.37 -13.43 9.00
N ALA A 47 -15.41 -13.72 9.78
CA ALA A 47 -15.57 -14.98 10.49
C ALA A 47 -15.46 -16.11 9.45
N LEU A 48 -14.23 -16.55 9.19
CA LEU A 48 -13.93 -17.73 8.42
C LEU A 48 -13.48 -18.77 9.44
N GLU A 49 -14.44 -19.24 10.22
CA GLU A 49 -14.27 -20.28 11.25
C GLU A 49 -13.67 -21.61 10.72
N LYS A 50 -13.26 -21.72 9.45
CA LYS A 50 -12.72 -22.96 8.88
C LYS A 50 -11.55 -22.82 7.90
N ARG A 51 -10.84 -21.68 7.83
CA ARG A 51 -9.52 -21.63 7.14
C ARG A 51 -8.55 -20.79 7.94
N THR A 52 -7.42 -21.38 8.32
CA THR A 52 -6.25 -20.72 8.91
C THR A 52 -5.96 -19.41 8.17
N LEU A 53 -6.40 -18.27 8.71
CA LEU A 53 -6.26 -16.95 8.11
C LEU A 53 -4.78 -16.68 7.81
N THR A 54 -4.44 -16.57 6.53
CA THR A 54 -3.04 -16.55 6.07
C THR A 54 -2.61 -15.24 5.44
N VAL A 55 -3.52 -14.25 5.39
CA VAL A 55 -3.30 -12.96 4.75
C VAL A 55 -3.63 -11.85 5.73
N TYR A 56 -2.64 -10.99 5.99
CA TYR A 56 -2.77 -9.82 6.85
C TYR A 56 -2.87 -8.57 5.98
N ARG A 57 -3.81 -7.68 6.30
CA ARG A 57 -4.06 -6.44 5.56
C ARG A 57 -4.16 -5.26 6.52
N LEU A 58 -3.60 -4.12 6.12
CA LEU A 58 -3.75 -2.82 6.77
C LEU A 58 -3.87 -1.75 5.69
N ASP A 59 -4.78 -0.81 5.89
CA ASP A 59 -4.88 0.36 5.02
C ASP A 59 -4.67 1.62 5.88
N PHE A 60 -3.88 2.54 5.36
CA PHE A 60 -3.63 3.82 6.01
C PHE A 60 -3.98 4.97 5.08
N SER A 61 -4.60 6.00 5.63
CA SER A 61 -4.67 7.32 5.02
C SER A 61 -3.37 8.07 5.38
N ALA A 62 -2.62 8.53 4.39
CA ALA A 62 -1.33 9.19 4.59
C ALA A 62 -1.32 10.58 3.96
N ARG A 63 -0.74 11.55 4.67
CA ARG A 63 -0.35 12.85 4.10
C ARG A 63 1.16 12.86 3.89
N ILE A 64 1.57 13.02 2.64
CA ILE A 64 2.97 13.00 2.22
C ILE A 64 3.37 14.39 1.74
N LYS A 65 4.53 14.86 2.18
CA LYS A 65 5.10 16.13 1.73
C LYS A 65 5.55 16.02 0.28
N THR A 66 5.19 16.99 -0.56
CA THR A 66 5.68 17.05 -1.94
C THR A 66 7.00 17.81 -2.01
N GLU A 67 7.77 17.59 -3.09
CA GLU A 67 9.02 18.33 -3.35
C GLU A 67 8.81 19.85 -3.41
N SER A 68 7.63 20.29 -3.86
CA SER A 68 7.22 21.70 -3.89
C SER A 68 6.84 22.29 -2.52
N GLY A 69 6.90 21.50 -1.44
CA GLY A 69 6.51 21.90 -0.09
C GLY A 69 5.01 21.82 0.21
N GLY A 70 4.21 21.30 -0.72
CA GLY A 70 2.79 21.00 -0.50
C GLY A 70 2.56 19.64 0.18
N GLU A 71 1.30 19.23 0.25
CA GLU A 71 0.89 17.92 0.77
C GLU A 71 0.07 17.17 -0.27
N ARG A 72 0.31 15.87 -0.40
CA ARG A 72 -0.54 14.94 -1.15
C ARG A 72 -1.17 13.93 -0.22
N HIS A 73 -2.47 13.67 -0.41
CA HIS A 73 -3.20 12.65 0.32
C HIS A 73 -3.23 11.36 -0.50
N VAL A 74 -2.81 10.25 0.12
CA VAL A 74 -2.82 8.92 -0.50
C VAL A 74 -3.32 7.87 0.46
N VAL A 75 -3.72 6.73 -0.08
CA VAL A 75 -3.92 5.52 0.70
C VAL A 75 -2.75 4.58 0.51
N ILE A 76 -2.20 4.10 1.62
CA ILE A 76 -1.18 3.05 1.63
C ILE A 76 -1.87 1.75 2.03
N GLU A 77 -1.93 0.80 1.10
CA GLU A 77 -2.50 -0.54 1.34
C GLU A 77 -1.37 -1.56 1.50
N ILE A 78 -1.29 -2.16 2.67
CA ILE A 78 -0.32 -3.21 2.99
C ILE A 78 -1.01 -4.55 2.94
N GLN A 79 -0.48 -5.47 2.15
CA GLN A 79 -0.97 -6.84 2.05
C GLN A 79 0.17 -7.83 2.23
N LYS A 80 0.00 -8.78 3.14
CA LYS A 80 0.97 -9.84 3.39
C LYS A 80 0.43 -11.18 2.91
N ALA A 81 1.12 -11.83 1.98
CA ALA A 81 0.77 -13.18 1.51
C ALA A 81 1.72 -14.20 2.12
N LYS A 82 1.19 -15.36 2.51
CA LYS A 82 2.06 -16.51 2.79
C LYS A 82 2.29 -17.35 1.53
N PHE A 83 1.34 -17.37 0.60
CA PHE A 83 1.40 -18.23 -0.58
C PHE A 83 1.10 -17.48 -1.87
N ALA A 84 1.69 -17.92 -2.99
CA ALA A 84 1.44 -17.34 -4.31
C ALA A 84 -0.04 -17.44 -4.74
N THR A 85 -0.75 -18.48 -4.28
CA THR A 85 -2.17 -18.69 -4.54
C THR A 85 -3.08 -17.60 -3.94
N ASP A 86 -2.56 -16.74 -3.05
CA ASP A 86 -3.32 -15.64 -2.44
C ASP A 86 -3.57 -14.46 -3.40
N ILE A 87 -2.95 -14.45 -4.59
CA ILE A 87 -3.05 -13.33 -5.56
C ILE A 87 -4.49 -12.95 -5.95
N MET A 88 -5.38 -13.94 -6.11
CA MET A 88 -6.78 -13.67 -6.47
C MET A 88 -7.54 -12.94 -5.36
N ARG A 89 -7.13 -13.14 -4.11
CA ARG A 89 -7.67 -12.42 -2.96
C ARG A 89 -7.20 -10.97 -2.95
N PHE A 90 -5.92 -10.72 -3.22
CA PHE A 90 -5.37 -9.37 -3.34
C PHE A 90 -6.10 -8.55 -4.38
N ARG A 91 -6.34 -9.14 -5.55
CA ARG A 91 -7.10 -8.51 -6.63
C ARG A 91 -8.53 -8.16 -6.23
N ARG A 92 -9.20 -9.05 -5.47
CA ARG A 92 -10.55 -8.79 -4.97
C ARG A 92 -10.57 -7.60 -4.01
N TYR A 93 -9.63 -7.55 -3.07
CA TYR A 93 -9.54 -6.45 -2.11
C TYR A 93 -9.30 -5.11 -2.76
N LEU A 94 -8.35 -5.05 -3.69
CA LEU A 94 -8.08 -3.83 -4.44
C LEU A 94 -9.32 -3.38 -5.23
N GLY A 95 -10.04 -4.32 -5.85
CA GLY A 95 -11.32 -4.04 -6.52
C GLY A 95 -12.40 -3.50 -5.58
N ASP A 96 -12.51 -4.04 -4.37
CA ASP A 96 -13.45 -3.54 -3.36
C ASP A 96 -13.10 -2.12 -2.89
N GLN A 97 -11.82 -1.75 -2.85
CA GLN A 97 -11.39 -0.38 -2.55
C GLN A 97 -11.77 0.59 -3.65
N TYR A 98 -11.51 0.24 -4.92
CA TYR A 98 -11.95 1.04 -6.05
C TYR A 98 -13.46 1.31 -6.04
N ARG A 99 -14.26 0.36 -5.54
CA ARG A 99 -15.72 0.51 -5.44
C ARG A 99 -16.16 1.48 -4.34
N LYS A 100 -15.47 1.51 -3.20
CA LYS A 100 -15.89 2.27 -2.00
C LYS A 100 -15.35 3.71 -1.98
N GLY A 101 -14.19 3.92 -2.59
CA GLY A 101 -13.42 5.15 -2.40
C GLY A 101 -12.92 5.28 -0.95
N PHE A 102 -12.13 6.32 -0.68
CA PHE A 102 -11.58 6.54 0.65
C PHE A 102 -12.19 7.78 1.31
N PRO A 103 -12.48 7.71 2.63
CA PRO A 103 -12.86 8.89 3.37
C PRO A 103 -11.66 9.85 3.45
N VAL A 104 -11.83 11.06 2.92
CA VAL A 104 -10.86 12.15 3.08
C VAL A 104 -11.34 13.04 4.22
N PRO A 105 -10.52 13.35 5.24
CA PRO A 105 -10.91 14.24 6.33
C PRO A 105 -11.43 15.58 5.79
N GLY A 106 -12.68 15.92 6.13
CA GLY A 106 -13.34 17.16 5.68
C GLY A 106 -14.24 17.04 4.46
N ASP A 107 -14.19 15.92 3.72
CA ASP A 107 -15.09 15.66 2.59
C ASP A 107 -16.27 14.76 2.99
N LYS A 108 -17.47 15.10 2.51
CA LYS A 108 -18.69 14.30 2.74
C LYS A 108 -18.81 13.10 1.79
N THR A 109 -18.09 13.11 0.68
CA THR A 109 -18.13 12.05 -0.33
C THR A 109 -16.75 11.42 -0.50
N PRO A 110 -16.65 10.08 -0.53
CA PRO A 110 -15.40 9.40 -0.83
C PRO A 110 -14.83 9.90 -2.16
N LYS A 111 -13.52 10.16 -2.19
CA LYS A 111 -12.81 10.57 -3.41
C LYS A 111 -12.00 9.40 -3.96
N ALA A 112 -11.70 9.48 -5.25
CA ALA A 112 -10.72 8.62 -5.88
C ALA A 112 -9.32 9.09 -5.43
N THR A 113 -8.93 8.64 -4.25
CA THR A 113 -7.62 8.96 -3.66
C THR A 113 -6.57 8.00 -4.25
N PRO A 114 -5.39 8.51 -4.67
CA PRO A 114 -4.32 7.65 -5.16
C PRO A 114 -3.95 6.57 -4.14
N ILE A 115 -3.67 5.37 -4.63
CA ILE A 115 -3.32 4.20 -3.81
C ILE A 115 -1.84 3.90 -4.04
N ILE A 116 -1.15 3.50 -2.98
CA ILE A 116 0.18 2.89 -3.03
C ILE A 116 0.07 1.52 -2.36
N SER A 117 0.39 0.46 -3.08
CA SER A 117 0.29 -0.91 -2.55
C SER A 117 1.65 -1.45 -2.12
N ILE A 118 1.73 -2.02 -0.92
CA ILE A 118 2.94 -2.67 -0.39
C ILE A 118 2.61 -4.15 -0.16
N TYR A 119 3.30 -5.04 -0.86
CA TYR A 119 3.13 -6.48 -0.78
C TYR A 119 4.30 -7.11 -0.02
N PHE A 120 4.02 -7.72 1.13
CA PHE A 120 5.00 -8.55 1.85
C PHE A 120 4.78 -10.02 1.49
N LEU A 121 5.77 -10.64 0.83
CA LEU A 121 5.70 -12.02 0.36
C LEU A 121 6.39 -12.97 1.34
N GLY A 122 5.65 -13.98 1.79
CA GLY A 122 6.15 -15.09 2.59
C GLY A 122 6.80 -16.20 1.75
N TYR A 123 7.03 -15.96 0.46
CA TYR A 123 7.60 -16.90 -0.51
C TYR A 123 8.52 -16.14 -1.49
N ARG A 124 9.43 -16.87 -2.14
CA ARG A 124 10.36 -16.28 -3.11
C ARG A 124 9.72 -16.15 -4.49
N LEU A 125 10.12 -15.13 -5.24
CA LEU A 125 9.83 -15.03 -6.67
C LEU A 125 10.79 -15.93 -7.46
N ASP A 126 10.31 -16.48 -8.57
CA ASP A 126 11.08 -17.44 -9.37
C ASP A 126 12.25 -16.81 -10.15
N HIS A 127 12.13 -15.53 -10.49
CA HIS A 127 13.05 -14.84 -11.41
C HIS A 127 13.77 -13.64 -10.80
N ILE A 128 13.39 -13.22 -9.60
CA ILE A 128 13.91 -12.00 -8.96
C ILE A 128 14.41 -12.35 -7.57
N ALA A 129 15.69 -12.05 -7.31
CA ALA A 129 16.36 -12.38 -6.04
C ALA A 129 16.61 -11.17 -5.13
N VAL A 130 16.22 -9.96 -5.56
CA VAL A 130 16.34 -8.76 -4.72
C VAL A 130 15.24 -8.73 -3.66
N PRO A 131 15.52 -8.21 -2.44
CA PRO A 131 14.58 -8.25 -1.33
C PRO A 131 13.50 -7.16 -1.36
N VAL A 132 13.70 -6.10 -2.15
CA VAL A 132 12.74 -5.00 -2.28
C VAL A 132 12.69 -4.59 -3.74
N ILE A 133 11.49 -4.57 -4.30
CA ILE A 133 11.21 -4.20 -5.69
C ILE A 133 10.26 -3.02 -5.69
N LYS A 134 10.62 -1.96 -6.42
CA LYS A 134 9.72 -0.84 -6.69
C LYS A 134 9.14 -0.99 -8.09
N VAL A 135 7.82 -0.91 -8.19
CA VAL A 135 7.08 -0.89 -9.46
C VAL A 135 6.45 0.49 -9.56
N LEU A 136 7.18 1.41 -10.21
CA LEU A 136 6.84 2.82 -10.33
C LEU A 136 6.33 3.13 -11.74
N ARG A 137 5.30 3.95 -11.84
CA ARG A 137 4.67 4.33 -13.10
C ARG A 137 5.33 5.55 -13.71
N ARG A 138 5.59 5.47 -15.02
CA ARG A 138 6.05 6.56 -15.87
C ARG A 138 5.07 6.75 -17.00
N TYR A 139 4.87 7.99 -17.39
CA TYR A 139 4.01 8.32 -18.52
C TYR A 139 4.86 8.36 -19.77
N TYR A 140 4.34 7.82 -20.85
CA TYR A 140 5.01 7.85 -22.14
C TYR A 140 4.02 8.33 -23.20
N ASP A 141 4.49 9.20 -24.09
CA ASP A 141 3.79 9.47 -25.32
C ASP A 141 3.91 8.23 -26.21
N ALA A 142 2.77 7.59 -26.50
CA ALA A 142 2.73 6.37 -27.28
C ALA A 142 3.17 6.58 -28.75
N ALA A 143 3.11 7.82 -29.27
CA ALA A 143 3.49 8.13 -30.64
C ALA A 143 5.01 8.29 -30.81
N THR A 144 5.68 8.90 -29.83
CA THR A 144 7.12 9.23 -29.88
C THR A 144 7.98 8.32 -29.01
N GLY A 145 7.39 7.69 -27.99
CA GLY A 145 8.10 6.95 -26.95
C GLY A 145 8.75 7.84 -25.88
N GLU A 146 8.56 9.15 -25.94
CA GLU A 146 9.15 10.09 -24.99
C GLU A 146 8.44 10.04 -23.63
N GLU A 147 9.22 10.18 -22.54
CA GLU A 147 8.68 10.23 -21.19
C GLU A 147 8.00 11.59 -20.94
N ILE A 148 6.77 11.55 -20.43
CA ILE A 148 5.99 12.74 -20.08
C ILE A 148 6.21 13.02 -18.59
N PRO A 149 6.85 14.15 -18.20
CA PRO A 149 7.14 14.45 -16.80
C PRO A 149 5.90 14.93 -16.02
N ALA A 150 4.88 15.43 -16.73
CA ALA A 150 3.65 15.91 -16.12
C ALA A 150 2.81 14.75 -15.57
N ARG A 151 2.08 15.01 -14.48
CA ARG A 151 1.15 14.05 -13.85
C ARG A 151 -0.27 14.58 -13.88
N GLU A 152 -1.22 13.68 -14.11
CA GLU A 152 -2.63 14.03 -14.27
C GLU A 152 -3.46 13.33 -13.19
N ALA A 153 -4.26 14.10 -12.45
CA ALA A 153 -5.05 13.57 -11.33
C ALA A 153 -5.94 12.38 -11.73
N PHE A 154 -6.50 12.40 -12.95
CA PHE A 154 -7.30 11.29 -13.47
C PHE A 154 -6.48 9.98 -13.57
N ILE A 155 -5.26 10.06 -14.12
CA ILE A 155 -4.40 8.88 -14.27
C ILE A 155 -3.94 8.40 -12.90
N GLU A 156 -3.48 9.31 -12.04
CA GLU A 156 -3.05 9.01 -10.67
C GLU A 156 -4.16 8.41 -9.79
N SER A 157 -5.43 8.65 -10.13
CA SER A 157 -6.58 8.07 -9.42
C SER A 157 -6.94 6.65 -9.89
N LEU A 158 -6.53 6.25 -11.10
CA LEU A 158 -6.79 4.93 -11.67
C LEU A 158 -5.59 3.99 -11.53
N THR A 159 -4.41 4.57 -11.37
CA THR A 159 -3.12 3.90 -11.41
C THR A 159 -2.40 4.07 -10.07
N HIS A 160 -1.81 3.01 -9.53
CA HIS A 160 -1.10 2.95 -8.24
C HIS A 160 0.35 2.45 -8.35
N ASP A 161 1.30 3.14 -7.75
CA ASP A 161 2.64 2.55 -7.57
C ASP A 161 2.57 1.37 -6.59
N SER A 162 3.53 0.45 -6.69
CA SER A 162 3.60 -0.66 -5.74
C SER A 162 5.01 -1.05 -5.35
N PHE A 163 5.12 -1.63 -4.16
CA PHE A 163 6.36 -2.13 -3.58
C PHE A 163 6.16 -3.61 -3.25
N VAL A 164 7.12 -4.44 -3.62
CA VAL A 164 7.12 -5.89 -3.33
C VAL A 164 8.34 -6.21 -2.47
N ILE A 165 8.11 -6.76 -1.28
CA ILE A 165 9.09 -7.02 -0.23
C ILE A 165 9.04 -8.50 0.14
#